data_AF-A0A645FUA7-F1
#
_entry.id   AF-A0A645FUA7-F1
#
_cell.length_a   1.000
_cell.length_b   1.000
_cell.length_c   1.000
_cell.angle_alpha   90.00
_cell.angle_beta   90.00
_cell.angle_gamma   90.00
#
_symmetry.space_group_name_H-M   'P 1'
#
loop_
_entity.id
_entity.type
_entity.pdbx_description
1 polymer ?
#
loop_
_entity_poly.entity_id
_entity_poly.type
_entity_poly.pdbx_seq_one_letter_code
_entity_poly.pdbx_strand_id
1 'polypeptide(L)'
;MKLPIKVRLKQLKKAELFEAYKKEEVLGYCQQCNNYGKNFSCPDLMFDTKSYLEPYNYATIIMTEIDTQPIKEQIDKLEIANLSSRVFNNYIKDKQDEVVDISSVISMYAFNDIKDQMTDKLIEIEKDIDNTVGLLPGSCTKCVTCFKQQGKTCIYPEALRYSLEALGFMVSDIYKQCFDLELGWTNGELPVAFYSCSALMTKEKINETMILDKLNGIVLNINES
;
A
#
# COMPACT_ATOMS: atom_id res chain seq x y z
N MET A 1 -17.99 -7.55 10.78
CA MET A 1 -18.10 -6.24 10.11
C MET A 1 -17.64 -6.28 8.66
N LYS A 2 -18.40 -5.68 7.74
CA LYS A 2 -18.02 -5.49 6.34
C LYS A 2 -18.09 -4.00 6.01
N LEU A 3 -16.94 -3.35 5.82
CA LEU A 3 -16.86 -1.91 5.57
C LEU A 3 -16.60 -1.61 4.10
N PRO A 4 -17.42 -0.74 3.47
CA PRO A 4 -17.15 -0.27 2.12
C PRO A 4 -15.91 0.64 2.12
N ILE A 5 -15.08 0.50 1.10
CA ILE A 5 -13.91 1.36 0.90
C ILE A 5 -14.21 2.39 -0.16
N LYS A 6 -13.93 3.67 0.13
CA LYS A 6 -14.04 4.71 -0.89
C LYS A 6 -12.76 4.70 -1.72
N VAL A 7 -12.90 4.71 -3.04
CA VAL A 7 -11.78 4.80 -3.98
C VAL A 7 -11.88 6.12 -4.71
N ARG A 8 -10.79 6.89 -4.72
CA ARG A 8 -10.65 8.14 -5.48
C ARG A 8 -9.46 8.04 -6.40
N LEU A 9 -9.66 8.42 -7.65
CA LEU A 9 -8.62 8.38 -8.67
C LEU A 9 -8.22 9.80 -9.10
N LYS A 10 -6.96 9.95 -9.45
CA LYS A 10 -6.45 11.11 -10.18
C LYS A 10 -5.47 10.64 -11.24
N GLN A 11 -5.77 10.86 -12.51
CA GLN A 11 -4.83 10.59 -13.58
C GLN A 11 -4.04 11.83 -13.96
N LEU A 12 -2.72 11.67 -14.13
CA LEU A 12 -1.78 12.73 -14.51
C LEU A 12 -0.70 12.21 -15.45
N LYS A 13 0.05 13.11 -16.09
CA LYS A 13 1.25 12.71 -16.84
C LYS A 13 2.35 12.27 -15.87
N LYS A 14 3.22 11.36 -16.32
CA LYS A 14 4.40 10.93 -15.56
C LYS A 14 5.25 12.13 -15.12
N ALA A 15 5.41 13.13 -15.97
CA ALA A 15 6.19 14.33 -15.64
C ALA A 15 5.64 15.06 -14.38
N GLU A 16 4.32 15.15 -14.23
CA GLU A 16 3.67 15.77 -13.06
C GLU A 16 3.87 14.91 -11.80
N LEU A 17 3.90 13.57 -11.93
CA LEU A 17 4.17 12.67 -10.80
C LEU A 17 5.61 12.83 -10.30
N PHE A 18 6.54 13.10 -11.21
CA PHE A 18 7.96 13.29 -10.90
C PHE A 18 8.25 14.57 -10.09
N GLU A 19 7.29 15.47 -9.95
CA GLU A 19 7.38 16.58 -8.99
C GLU A 19 7.47 16.09 -7.54
N ALA A 20 6.89 14.91 -7.24
CA ALA A 20 6.99 14.26 -5.94
C ALA A 20 8.19 13.29 -5.83
N TYR A 21 9.09 13.23 -6.81
CA TYR A 21 10.25 12.32 -6.78
C TYR A 21 11.35 12.86 -5.84
N LYS A 22 11.57 12.18 -4.72
CA LYS A 22 12.51 12.57 -3.64
C LYS A 22 13.30 11.37 -3.14
N LYS A 23 13.97 10.66 -4.05
CA LYS A 23 14.59 9.34 -3.80
C LYS A 23 15.44 9.30 -2.53
N GLU A 24 16.35 10.25 -2.34
CA GLU A 24 17.28 10.26 -1.21
C GLU A 24 16.55 10.46 0.13
N GLU A 25 15.58 11.38 0.17
CA GLU A 25 14.78 11.65 1.36
C GLU A 25 13.91 10.44 1.73
N VAL A 26 13.22 9.88 0.73
CA VAL A 26 12.37 8.69 0.88
C VAL A 26 13.18 7.48 1.32
N LEU A 27 14.40 7.30 0.78
CA LEU A 27 15.30 6.24 1.20
C LEU A 27 15.70 6.40 2.68
N GLY A 28 15.93 7.62 3.15
CA GLY A 28 16.21 7.92 4.56
C GLY A 28 15.07 7.48 5.50
N TYR A 29 13.81 7.70 5.12
CA TYR A 29 12.66 7.18 5.85
C TYR A 29 12.55 5.66 5.75
N CYS A 30 12.76 5.11 4.54
CA CYS A 30 12.72 3.67 4.32
C CYS A 30 13.75 2.93 5.17
N GLN A 31 14.97 3.46 5.34
CA GLN A 31 16.02 2.86 6.17
C GLN A 31 15.67 2.77 7.66
N GLN A 32 14.74 3.60 8.13
CA GLN A 32 14.23 3.58 9.51
C GLN A 32 13.05 2.60 9.68
N CYS A 33 12.50 2.06 8.58
CA CYS A 33 11.39 1.12 8.62
C CYS A 33 11.85 -0.29 9.02
N ASN A 34 11.10 -0.95 9.90
CA ASN A 34 11.36 -2.34 10.32
C ASN A 34 11.35 -3.35 9.16
N ASN A 35 10.76 -3.04 8.01
CA ASN A 35 10.74 -3.90 6.83
C ASN A 35 11.90 -3.64 5.85
N TYR A 36 12.71 -2.61 6.06
CA TYR A 36 13.79 -2.24 5.15
C TYR A 36 14.72 -3.41 4.86
N GLY A 37 15.03 -3.65 3.58
CA GLY A 37 15.90 -4.75 3.14
C GLY A 37 15.35 -6.17 3.36
N LYS A 38 14.23 -6.35 4.08
CA LYS A 38 13.71 -7.68 4.46
C LYS A 38 12.90 -8.39 3.38
N ASN A 39 12.58 -7.71 2.27
CA ASN A 39 11.87 -8.28 1.13
C ASN A 39 12.33 -7.67 -0.20
N PHE A 40 11.91 -8.28 -1.31
CA PHE A 40 12.31 -7.88 -2.66
C PHE A 40 11.66 -6.58 -3.15
N SER A 41 10.57 -6.13 -2.55
CA SER A 41 9.91 -4.86 -2.92
C SER A 41 10.49 -3.64 -2.21
N CYS A 42 11.25 -3.83 -1.13
CA CYS A 42 11.86 -2.72 -0.39
C CYS A 42 13.13 -2.22 -1.08
N PRO A 43 13.40 -0.91 -1.02
CA PRO A 43 14.69 -0.35 -1.43
C PRO A 43 15.84 -0.87 -0.54
N ASP A 44 17.11 -0.77 -0.93
CA ASP A 44 17.63 -0.26 -2.21
C ASP A 44 17.49 -1.30 -3.34
N LEU A 45 16.90 -0.88 -4.47
CA LEU A 45 16.52 -1.78 -5.55
C LEU A 45 17.71 -2.03 -6.48
N MET A 46 17.84 -3.26 -6.99
CA MET A 46 18.96 -3.67 -7.86
C MET A 46 18.87 -3.10 -9.29
N PHE A 47 17.98 -2.15 -9.55
CA PHE A 47 17.72 -1.54 -10.85
C PHE A 47 17.46 -0.04 -10.68
N ASP A 48 17.67 0.72 -11.76
CA ASP A 48 17.36 2.14 -11.76
C ASP A 48 15.84 2.38 -11.82
N THR A 49 15.31 3.12 -10.83
CA THR A 49 13.87 3.32 -10.69
C THR A 49 13.30 4.23 -11.77
N LYS A 50 14.11 5.12 -12.37
CA LYS A 50 13.66 5.98 -13.47
C LYS A 50 13.58 5.19 -14.76
N SER A 51 14.57 4.36 -15.06
CA SER A 51 14.54 3.41 -16.20
C SER A 51 13.37 2.45 -16.10
N TYR A 52 13.07 1.93 -14.90
CA TYR A 52 11.89 1.08 -14.68
C TYR A 52 10.57 1.77 -15.10
N LEU A 53 10.48 3.09 -14.93
CA LEU A 53 9.31 3.89 -15.25
C LEU A 53 9.36 4.55 -16.64
N GLU A 54 10.44 4.35 -17.39
CA GLU A 54 10.62 4.93 -18.72
C GLU A 54 9.51 4.56 -19.71
N PRO A 55 9.02 3.31 -19.78
CA PRO A 55 8.02 2.89 -20.78
C PRO A 55 6.64 3.55 -20.64
N TYR A 56 6.34 4.17 -19.50
CA TYR A 56 5.01 4.71 -19.17
C TYR A 56 4.97 6.23 -19.35
N ASN A 57 3.82 6.78 -19.76
CA ASN A 57 3.64 8.23 -19.93
C ASN A 57 2.64 8.83 -18.95
N TYR A 58 1.77 8.01 -18.36
CA TYR A 58 0.71 8.42 -17.45
C TYR A 58 0.78 7.64 -16.15
N ALA A 59 0.29 8.26 -15.09
CA ALA A 59 0.07 7.64 -13.80
C ALA A 59 -1.38 7.90 -13.37
N THR A 60 -2.10 6.84 -13.00
CA THR A 60 -3.37 6.95 -12.28
C THR A 60 -3.09 6.71 -10.81
N ILE A 61 -3.12 7.76 -10.00
CA ILE A 61 -3.01 7.65 -8.55
C ILE A 61 -4.35 7.18 -8.00
N ILE A 62 -4.29 6.13 -7.19
CA ILE A 62 -5.44 5.45 -6.60
C ILE A 62 -5.31 5.62 -5.08
N MET A 63 -6.21 6.42 -4.52
CA MET A 63 -6.35 6.55 -3.08
C MET A 63 -7.53 5.71 -2.59
N THR A 64 -7.29 4.84 -1.62
CA THR A 64 -8.37 4.21 -0.84
C THR A 64 -8.54 4.93 0.48
N GLU A 65 -9.77 5.15 0.90
CA GLU A 65 -10.14 5.71 2.21
C GLU A 65 -10.98 4.69 2.98
N ILE A 66 -10.53 4.36 4.19
CA ILE A 66 -11.23 3.50 5.15
C ILE A 66 -11.75 4.40 6.27
N ASP A 67 -13.06 4.54 6.39
CA ASP A 67 -13.67 5.22 7.54
C ASP A 67 -13.53 4.35 8.79
N THR A 68 -12.90 4.90 9.84
CA THR A 68 -12.67 4.17 11.09
C THR A 68 -13.80 4.33 12.09
N GLN A 69 -14.74 5.25 11.89
CA GLN A 69 -15.81 5.49 12.85
C GLN A 69 -16.59 4.21 13.19
N PRO A 70 -17.01 3.38 12.21
CA PRO A 70 -17.68 2.13 12.51
C PRO A 70 -16.81 1.15 13.32
N ILE A 71 -15.49 1.20 13.14
CA ILE A 71 -14.54 0.37 13.88
C ILE A 71 -14.43 0.86 15.34
N LYS A 72 -14.31 2.18 15.54
CA LYS A 72 -14.28 2.81 16.86
C LYS A 72 -15.53 2.49 17.68
N GLU A 73 -16.70 2.54 17.06
CA GLU A 73 -17.99 2.25 17.72
C GLU A 73 -18.13 0.80 18.19
N GLN A 74 -17.31 -0.11 17.67
CA GLN A 74 -17.37 -1.54 17.97
C GLN A 74 -16.05 -2.09 18.50
N ILE A 75 -15.10 -1.22 18.87
CA ILE A 75 -13.73 -1.60 19.24
C ILE A 75 -13.70 -2.58 20.42
N ASP A 76 -14.61 -2.42 21.38
CA ASP A 76 -14.74 -3.29 22.57
C ASP A 76 -15.23 -4.70 22.24
N LYS A 77 -15.77 -4.92 21.04
CA LYS A 77 -16.25 -6.23 20.55
C LYS A 77 -15.25 -6.93 19.64
N LEU A 78 -14.08 -6.32 19.41
CA LEU A 78 -13.05 -6.88 18.53
C LEU A 78 -12.04 -7.67 19.35
N GLU A 79 -11.81 -8.91 18.93
CA GLU A 79 -10.75 -9.74 19.51
C GLU A 79 -9.50 -9.70 18.62
N ILE A 80 -8.33 -9.43 19.21
CA ILE A 80 -7.03 -9.43 18.51
C ILE A 80 -6.78 -10.75 17.77
N ALA A 81 -7.25 -11.88 18.32
CA ALA A 81 -7.14 -13.19 17.69
C ALA A 81 -7.79 -13.25 16.28
N ASN A 82 -8.81 -12.42 16.04
CA ASN A 82 -9.52 -12.33 14.77
C ASN A 82 -8.91 -11.28 13.81
N LEU A 83 -7.89 -10.54 14.25
CA LEU A 83 -7.22 -9.45 13.52
C LEU A 83 -5.79 -9.84 13.10
N SER A 84 -5.60 -11.08 12.65
CA SER A 84 -4.28 -11.54 12.23
C SER A 84 -3.92 -10.98 10.85
N SER A 85 -2.77 -10.34 10.73
CA SER A 85 -2.13 -10.04 9.45
C SER A 85 -0.66 -10.44 9.48
N ARG A 86 -0.04 -10.67 8.32
CA ARG A 86 1.39 -11.01 8.28
C ARG A 86 2.28 -9.92 8.88
N VAL A 87 1.93 -8.67 8.61
CA VAL A 87 2.69 -7.53 9.14
C VAL A 87 2.49 -7.41 10.64
N PHE A 88 1.28 -7.68 11.15
CA PHE A 88 1.05 -7.80 12.59
C PHE A 88 1.93 -8.89 13.22
N ASN A 89 1.97 -10.10 12.63
CA ASN A 89 2.82 -11.18 13.13
C ASN A 89 4.31 -10.81 13.14
N ASN A 90 4.81 -10.12 12.12
CA ASN A 90 6.20 -9.64 12.09
C ASN A 90 6.47 -8.53 13.10
N TYR A 91 5.51 -7.63 13.33
CA TYR A 91 5.62 -6.53 14.28
C TYR A 91 5.60 -7.01 15.74
N ILE A 92 4.74 -7.98 16.06
CA ILE A 92 4.62 -8.57 17.41
C ILE A 92 5.77 -9.52 17.73
N LYS A 93 6.34 -10.19 16.72
CA LYS A 93 7.42 -11.18 16.92
C LYS A 93 8.59 -10.63 17.74
N ASP A 94 8.94 -9.36 17.53
CA ASP A 94 10.06 -8.68 18.18
C ASP A 94 9.62 -7.91 19.45
N LYS A 95 8.34 -8.01 19.84
CA LYS A 95 7.68 -7.26 20.92
C LYS A 95 6.91 -8.17 21.90
N GLN A 96 7.41 -9.39 22.13
CA GLN A 96 6.69 -10.44 22.88
C GLN A 96 6.26 -10.04 24.30
N ASP A 97 6.95 -9.08 24.92
CA ASP A 97 6.66 -8.57 26.27
C ASP A 97 6.01 -7.17 26.29
N GLU A 98 5.74 -6.55 25.13
CA GLU A 98 5.10 -5.23 25.05
C GLU A 98 3.58 -5.35 24.89
N VAL A 99 2.83 -4.58 25.68
CA VAL A 99 1.40 -4.38 25.46
C VAL A 99 1.22 -3.55 24.19
N VAL A 100 0.71 -4.16 23.13
CA VAL A 100 0.37 -3.46 21.89
C VAL A 100 -1.08 -2.99 21.94
N ASP A 101 -1.27 -1.69 21.73
CA ASP A 101 -2.58 -1.07 21.71
C ASP A 101 -3.46 -1.64 20.57
N ILE A 102 -4.72 -1.93 20.88
CA ILE A 102 -5.66 -2.55 19.93
C ILE A 102 -5.89 -1.67 18.68
N SER A 103 -5.84 -0.35 18.82
CA SER A 103 -5.94 0.58 17.68
C SER A 103 -4.80 0.37 16.70
N SER A 104 -3.60 0.09 17.20
CA SER A 104 -2.43 -0.21 16.35
C SER A 104 -2.64 -1.52 15.59
N VAL A 105 -3.15 -2.56 16.26
CA VAL A 105 -3.45 -3.86 15.64
C VAL A 105 -4.48 -3.71 14.53
N ILE A 106 -5.59 -3.02 14.81
CA ILE A 106 -6.65 -2.71 13.85
C ILE A 106 -6.11 -1.94 12.66
N SER A 107 -5.31 -0.89 12.90
CA SER A 107 -4.70 -0.07 11.85
C SER A 107 -3.86 -0.92 10.90
N MET A 108 -3.02 -1.78 11.46
CA MET A 108 -2.17 -2.68 10.69
C MET A 108 -3.00 -3.71 9.92
N TYR A 109 -4.00 -4.32 10.53
CA TYR A 109 -4.88 -5.28 9.87
C TYR A 109 -5.61 -4.62 8.68
N ALA A 110 -6.31 -3.51 8.94
CA ALA A 110 -7.09 -2.79 7.95
C ALA A 110 -6.24 -2.35 6.74
N PHE A 111 -5.06 -1.77 7.01
CA PHE A 111 -4.15 -1.38 5.94
C PHE A 111 -3.69 -2.58 5.11
N ASN A 112 -3.33 -3.70 5.74
CA ASN A 112 -2.81 -4.86 5.02
C ASN A 112 -3.88 -5.61 4.21
N ASP A 113 -5.10 -5.73 4.73
CA ASP A 113 -6.22 -6.33 3.99
C ASP A 113 -6.50 -5.55 2.71
N ILE A 114 -6.64 -4.21 2.82
CA ILE A 114 -6.87 -3.36 1.65
C ILE A 114 -5.68 -3.35 0.70
N LYS A 115 -4.46 -3.35 1.23
CA LYS A 115 -3.23 -3.44 0.43
C LYS A 115 -3.16 -4.71 -0.40
N ASP A 116 -3.53 -5.84 0.18
CA ASP A 116 -3.49 -7.15 -0.50
C ASP A 116 -4.55 -7.23 -1.59
N GLN A 117 -5.79 -6.80 -1.29
CA GLN A 117 -6.86 -6.70 -2.29
C GLN A 117 -6.48 -5.74 -3.44
N MET A 118 -5.94 -4.56 -3.12
CA MET A 118 -5.50 -3.58 -4.12
C MET A 118 -4.38 -4.16 -5.00
N THR A 119 -3.41 -4.86 -4.42
CA THR A 119 -2.33 -5.50 -5.17
C THR A 119 -2.89 -6.52 -6.18
N ASP A 120 -3.84 -7.35 -5.76
CA ASP A 120 -4.44 -8.36 -6.63
C ASP A 120 -5.24 -7.71 -7.77
N LYS A 121 -6.02 -6.66 -7.46
CA LYS A 121 -6.75 -5.90 -8.48
C LYS A 121 -5.82 -5.23 -9.49
N LEU A 122 -4.71 -4.64 -9.05
CA LEU A 122 -3.72 -4.05 -9.94
C LEU A 122 -3.10 -5.09 -10.89
N ILE A 123 -2.73 -6.26 -10.35
CA ILE A 123 -2.18 -7.37 -11.16
C ILE A 123 -3.23 -7.90 -12.15
N GLU A 124 -4.52 -7.92 -11.77
CA GLU A 124 -5.60 -8.27 -12.70
C GLU A 124 -5.72 -7.23 -13.83
N ILE A 125 -5.69 -5.93 -13.51
CA ILE A 125 -5.73 -4.86 -14.50
C ILE A 125 -4.59 -4.97 -15.52
N GLU A 126 -3.38 -5.32 -15.07
CA GLU A 126 -2.21 -5.49 -15.94
C GLU A 126 -2.39 -6.59 -17.00
N LYS A 127 -3.22 -7.61 -16.74
CA LYS A 127 -3.49 -8.69 -17.71
C LYS A 127 -4.37 -8.23 -18.87
N ASP A 128 -5.16 -7.19 -18.64
CA ASP A 128 -6.15 -6.69 -19.59
C ASP A 128 -5.64 -5.50 -20.41
N ILE A 129 -4.51 -4.91 -20.00
CA ILE A 129 -4.00 -3.67 -20.58
C ILE A 129 -2.50 -3.77 -20.81
N ASP A 130 -2.10 -3.80 -22.09
CA ASP A 130 -0.71 -3.79 -22.48
C ASP A 130 0.05 -2.56 -21.95
N ASN A 131 1.36 -2.73 -21.71
CA ASN A 131 2.25 -1.65 -21.25
C ASN A 131 1.70 -0.92 -20.01
N THR A 132 1.25 -1.71 -19.05
CA THR A 132 0.73 -1.26 -17.76
C THR A 132 1.49 -1.93 -16.63
N VAL A 133 1.71 -1.20 -15.53
CA VAL A 133 2.18 -1.80 -14.27
C VAL A 133 1.52 -1.14 -13.06
N GLY A 134 1.12 -1.96 -12.11
CA GLY A 134 0.61 -1.55 -10.81
C GLY A 134 1.74 -1.30 -9.82
N LEU A 135 1.60 -0.21 -9.08
CA LEU A 135 2.41 0.12 -7.92
C LEU A 135 1.54 -0.04 -6.68
N LEU A 136 1.86 -1.04 -5.86
CA LEU A 136 1.09 -1.39 -4.67
C LEU A 136 1.34 -0.41 -3.50
N PRO A 137 0.48 -0.35 -2.47
CA PRO A 137 0.80 0.41 -1.27
C PRO A 137 1.83 -0.35 -0.42
N GLY A 138 2.88 0.33 0.06
CA GLY A 138 3.84 -0.25 1.01
C GLY A 138 4.62 -1.48 0.49
N SER A 139 4.92 -2.45 1.36
CA SER A 139 5.76 -3.61 0.99
C SER A 139 4.97 -4.86 0.61
N CYS A 140 5.59 -5.73 -0.18
CA CYS A 140 5.11 -7.05 -0.54
C CYS A 140 4.86 -7.94 0.69
N THR A 141 3.73 -8.64 0.67
CA THR A 141 3.23 -9.55 1.71
C THR A 141 2.84 -10.90 1.12
N LYS A 142 3.45 -11.37 0.02
CA LYS A 142 3.06 -12.65 -0.63
C LYS A 142 3.55 -13.92 0.09
N CYS A 143 4.78 -13.93 0.63
CA CYS A 143 5.37 -15.07 1.36
C CYS A 143 5.42 -14.90 2.91
N VAL A 144 5.15 -15.98 3.68
CA VAL A 144 5.14 -15.96 5.17
C VAL A 144 6.46 -15.42 5.71
N THR A 145 7.56 -15.94 5.18
CA THR A 145 8.90 -15.42 5.38
C THR A 145 9.51 -15.17 4.01
N CYS A 146 10.05 -13.97 3.78
CA CYS A 146 10.61 -13.64 2.49
C CYS A 146 11.89 -14.43 2.23
N PHE A 147 11.98 -15.04 1.06
CA PHE A 147 13.15 -15.81 0.63
C PHE A 147 14.41 -14.95 0.48
N LYS A 148 14.26 -13.62 0.32
CA LYS A 148 15.37 -12.66 0.38
C LYS A 148 16.15 -12.78 1.69
N GLN A 149 15.46 -12.96 2.83
CA GLN A 149 16.10 -13.09 4.14
C GLN A 149 16.90 -14.39 4.27
N GLN A 150 16.66 -15.36 3.39
CA GLN A 150 17.40 -16.62 3.31
C GLN A 150 18.48 -16.59 2.21
N GLY A 151 18.71 -15.45 1.56
CA GLY A 151 19.62 -15.35 0.41
C GLY A 151 19.13 -16.10 -0.84
N LYS A 152 17.83 -16.42 -0.92
CA LYS A 152 17.21 -17.14 -2.04
C LYS A 152 16.39 -16.20 -2.92
N THR A 153 16.12 -16.61 -4.15
CA THR A 153 15.30 -15.86 -5.13
C THR A 153 13.83 -15.76 -4.71
N CYS A 154 13.10 -14.81 -5.30
CA CYS A 154 11.67 -14.67 -5.09
C CYS A 154 10.91 -15.88 -5.66
N ILE A 155 10.02 -16.46 -4.87
CA ILE A 155 9.14 -17.57 -5.30
C ILE A 155 7.81 -17.10 -5.94
N TYR A 156 7.56 -15.78 -5.92
CA TYR A 156 6.40 -15.13 -6.56
C TYR A 156 6.85 -13.96 -7.45
N PRO A 157 7.74 -14.18 -8.44
CA PRO A 157 8.28 -13.10 -9.26
C PRO A 157 7.17 -12.35 -10.04
N GLU A 158 6.21 -13.08 -10.59
CA GLU A 158 5.09 -12.50 -11.37
C GLU A 158 4.16 -11.58 -10.55
N ALA A 159 4.11 -11.78 -9.23
CA ALA A 159 3.29 -10.99 -8.31
C ALA A 159 4.10 -9.92 -7.55
N LEU A 160 5.42 -9.83 -7.77
CA LEU A 160 6.25 -8.82 -7.12
C LEU A 160 5.99 -7.46 -7.77
N ARG A 161 5.52 -6.49 -6.97
CA ARG A 161 5.41 -5.08 -7.36
C ARG A 161 6.09 -4.21 -6.31
N TYR A 162 6.34 -2.96 -6.70
CA TYR A 162 7.02 -1.95 -5.89
C TYR A 162 6.03 -0.84 -5.55
N SER A 163 6.18 -0.23 -4.37
CA SER A 163 5.41 0.96 -4.04
C SER A 163 6.02 2.22 -4.62
N LEU A 164 5.25 3.31 -4.56
CA LEU A 164 5.73 4.65 -4.88
C LEU A 164 6.98 5.01 -4.07
N GLU A 165 6.99 4.72 -2.76
CA GLU A 165 8.14 5.00 -1.90
C GLU A 165 9.36 4.18 -2.27
N ALA A 166 9.18 2.88 -2.58
CA ALA A 166 10.28 2.02 -3.01
C ALA A 166 10.92 2.50 -4.31
N LEU A 167 10.14 3.18 -5.18
CA LEU A 167 10.63 3.77 -6.41
C LEU A 167 11.18 5.20 -6.24
N GLY A 168 11.02 5.80 -5.06
CA GLY A 168 11.60 7.09 -4.68
C GLY A 168 10.62 8.27 -4.65
N PHE A 169 9.31 8.03 -4.64
CA PHE A 169 8.31 9.09 -4.56
C PHE A 169 7.85 9.37 -3.14
N MET A 170 7.66 10.65 -2.83
CA MET A 170 7.11 11.12 -1.57
C MET A 170 5.59 11.06 -1.61
N VAL A 171 5.01 10.06 -0.95
CA VAL A 171 3.56 9.83 -0.99
C VAL A 171 2.76 10.95 -0.32
N SER A 172 3.29 11.63 0.69
CA SER A 172 2.63 12.81 1.29
C SER A 172 2.43 13.94 0.28
N ASP A 173 3.40 14.16 -0.61
CA ASP A 173 3.33 15.19 -1.64
C ASP A 173 2.31 14.79 -2.71
N ILE A 174 2.25 13.50 -3.06
CA ILE A 174 1.24 12.96 -3.97
C ILE A 174 -0.16 13.16 -3.41
N TYR A 175 -0.39 12.91 -2.10
CA TYR A 175 -1.67 13.16 -1.46
C TYR A 175 -2.09 14.63 -1.55
N LYS A 176 -1.16 15.55 -1.27
CA LYS A 176 -1.42 16.99 -1.37
C LYS A 176 -1.71 17.41 -2.80
N GLN A 177 -0.88 16.98 -3.76
CA GLN A 177 -0.99 17.32 -5.18
C GLN A 177 -2.28 16.78 -5.82
N CYS A 178 -2.63 15.53 -5.55
CA CYS A 178 -3.71 14.83 -6.25
C CYS A 178 -5.07 14.97 -5.57
N PHE A 179 -5.11 15.14 -4.25
CA PHE A 179 -6.34 15.07 -3.46
C PHE A 179 -6.52 16.22 -2.47
N ASP A 180 -5.59 17.18 -2.42
CA ASP A 180 -5.52 18.25 -1.42
C ASP A 180 -5.61 17.71 0.03
N LEU A 181 -4.97 16.55 0.25
CA LEU A 181 -5.00 15.85 1.53
C LEU A 181 -3.65 15.97 2.24
N GLU A 182 -3.67 16.50 3.45
CA GLU A 182 -2.53 16.47 4.37
C GLU A 182 -2.74 15.36 5.40
N LEU A 183 -1.79 14.44 5.50
CA LEU A 183 -1.88 13.34 6.44
C LEU A 183 -1.50 13.82 7.85
N GLY A 184 -2.41 13.68 8.80
CA GLY A 184 -2.15 13.89 10.21
C GLY A 184 -1.64 12.61 10.88
N TRP A 185 -0.61 12.72 11.72
CA TRP A 185 -0.18 11.64 12.61
C TRP A 185 -0.98 11.70 13.91
N THR A 186 -1.58 10.57 14.28
CA THR A 186 -2.18 10.37 15.60
C THR A 186 -1.49 9.16 16.24
N ASN A 187 -1.06 9.30 17.50
CA ASN A 187 -0.39 8.24 18.23
C ASN A 187 -1.34 7.70 19.31
N GLY A 188 -1.53 6.38 19.37
CA GLY A 188 -2.37 5.73 20.38
C GLY A 188 -3.88 5.87 20.18
N GLU A 189 -4.34 6.54 19.12
CA GLU A 189 -5.76 6.64 18.77
C GLU A 189 -5.96 6.21 17.30
N LEU A 190 -7.09 5.58 17.00
CA LEU A 190 -7.47 5.34 15.61
C LEU A 190 -7.66 6.71 14.90
N PRO A 191 -7.02 6.96 13.74
CA PRO A 191 -7.26 8.18 12.96
C PRO A 191 -8.72 8.22 12.49
N VAL A 192 -9.25 9.36 12.05
CA VAL A 192 -10.63 9.42 11.52
C VAL A 192 -10.80 8.50 10.30
N ALA A 193 -9.80 8.46 9.43
CA ALA A 193 -9.76 7.56 8.29
C ALA A 193 -8.33 7.04 8.05
N PHE A 194 -8.22 5.85 7.48
CA PHE A 194 -6.98 5.36 6.90
C PHE A 194 -6.95 5.63 5.40
N TYR A 195 -5.78 6.01 4.92
CA TYR A 195 -5.53 6.19 3.51
C TYR A 195 -4.46 5.21 3.03
N SER A 196 -4.64 4.64 1.85
CA SER A 196 -3.55 3.97 1.12
C SER A 196 -3.38 4.63 -0.25
N CYS A 197 -2.15 4.63 -0.75
CA CYS A 197 -1.79 5.23 -2.03
C CYS A 197 -1.20 4.14 -2.91
N SER A 198 -1.79 3.94 -4.08
CA SER A 198 -1.30 3.06 -5.13
C SER A 198 -1.24 3.84 -6.43
N ALA A 199 -0.60 3.28 -7.45
CA ALA A 199 -0.64 3.85 -8.78
C ALA A 199 -0.76 2.78 -9.85
N LEU A 200 -1.35 3.17 -10.99
CA LEU A 200 -1.29 2.40 -12.23
C LEU A 200 -0.51 3.23 -13.25
N MET A 201 0.66 2.75 -13.65
CA MET A 201 1.50 3.39 -14.66
C MET A 201 1.14 2.83 -16.03
N THR A 202 0.88 3.69 -17.00
CA THR A 202 0.38 3.29 -18.32
C THR A 202 1.09 4.06 -19.43
N LYS A 203 1.30 3.42 -20.58
CA LYS A 203 1.87 4.11 -21.76
C LYS A 203 0.91 5.14 -22.35
N GLU A 204 -0.37 4.81 -22.42
CA GLU A 204 -1.41 5.70 -22.93
C GLU A 204 -2.38 6.13 -21.82
N LYS A 205 -3.11 7.21 -22.07
CA LYS A 205 -4.16 7.68 -21.16
C LYS A 205 -5.31 6.65 -21.14
N ILE A 206 -5.79 6.30 -19.96
CA ILE A 206 -6.84 5.28 -19.78
C ILE A 206 -8.09 5.89 -19.17
N ASN A 207 -9.26 5.37 -19.54
CA ASN A 207 -10.54 5.77 -18.96
C ASN A 207 -10.59 5.44 -17.46
N GLU A 208 -10.75 6.47 -16.61
CA GLU A 208 -10.84 6.32 -15.15
C GLU A 208 -12.04 5.47 -14.71
N THR A 209 -13.18 5.52 -15.42
CA THR A 209 -14.35 4.69 -15.12
C THR A 209 -14.03 3.20 -15.24
N MET A 210 -13.27 2.81 -16.28
CA MET A 210 -12.87 1.42 -16.47
C MET A 210 -11.94 0.94 -15.34
N ILE A 211 -11.08 1.82 -14.83
CA ILE A 211 -10.22 1.50 -13.67
C ILE A 211 -11.08 1.33 -12.42
N LEU A 212 -12.00 2.27 -12.16
CA LEU A 212 -12.95 2.18 -11.03
C LEU A 212 -13.76 0.88 -11.08
N ASP A 213 -14.26 0.48 -12.26
CA ASP A 213 -15.02 -0.75 -12.43
C ASP A 213 -14.23 -1.99 -12.04
N LYS A 214 -12.93 -2.04 -12.38
CA LYS A 214 -12.05 -3.15 -11.99
C LYS A 214 -11.70 -3.13 -10.49
N LEU A 215 -11.61 -1.96 -9.89
CA LEU A 215 -11.39 -1.76 -8.45
C LEU A 215 -12.65 -1.98 -7.60
N ASN A 216 -13.83 -2.18 -8.21
CA ASN A 216 -15.04 -2.52 -7.48
C ASN A 216 -14.88 -3.80 -6.66
N GLY A 217 -15.55 -3.83 -5.51
CA GLY A 217 -15.56 -4.97 -4.61
C GLY A 217 -14.40 -5.01 -3.62
N ILE A 218 -13.56 -3.96 -3.54
CA ILE A 218 -12.65 -3.77 -2.41
C ILE A 218 -13.49 -3.45 -1.16
N VAL A 219 -13.28 -4.23 -0.11
CA VAL A 219 -14.03 -4.13 1.15
C VAL A 219 -13.09 -4.49 2.28
N LEU A 220 -13.21 -3.82 3.42
CA LEU A 220 -12.55 -4.28 4.64
C LEU A 220 -13.45 -5.26 5.37
N ASN A 221 -13.01 -6.50 5.52
CA ASN A 221 -13.69 -7.50 6.35
C ASN A 221 -13.01 -7.58 7.71
N ILE A 222 -13.74 -7.33 8.78
CA ILE A 222 -13.28 -7.57 10.15
C ILE A 222 -14.21 -8.60 10.76
N ASN A 223 -13.69 -9.76 11.16
CA ASN A 223 -14.50 -10.76 11.84
C ASN A 223 -14.79 -10.27 13.26
N GLU A 224 -16.07 -10.13 13.59
CA GLU A 224 -16.52 -9.90 14.97
C GLU A 224 -16.55 -11.24 15.70
N SER A 225 -16.35 -11.21 17.02
CA SER A 225 -16.53 -12.37 17.91
C SER A 225 -17.98 -12.84 17.96
#